data_AF-A0A8I6SRP7-F1
#
_entry.id   AF-A0A8I6SRP7-F1
#
_cell.length_a   1.000
_cell.length_b   1.000
_cell.length_c   1.000
_cell.angle_alpha   90.00
_cell.angle_beta   90.00
_cell.angle_gamma   90.00
#
_symmetry.space_group_name_H-M   'P 1'
#
loop_
_entity.id
_entity.type
_entity.pdbx_description
1 polymer ?
#
loop_
_entity_poly.entity_id
_entity_poly.type
_entity_poly.pdbx_seq_one_letter_code
_entity_poly.pdbx_strand_id
1 'polypeptide(L)'
;MTGYGVFWLGLLFISGRASAVRSVSFIYDEPTETDLLQAIKIPFEDKNLFFVSGTDGFPAMGIKPGSDVKVPHRLYVPERFYSEFSIHFILRIERPDGGGFLFAIVNPLETIVQFGVSVKLIDQNWSNVTLYYTDINVSGHYTSNVLASFKLETIFSKFTPVTISVRDFAVDIALNCVHQEEVKVNKIPKELNFDAASTLYIGQAGPIIKEPLHVSRKKIS
;
A
#
# COMPACT_ATOMS: atom_id res chain seq x y z
N MET A 1 6.03 37.01 -26.74
CA MET A 1 4.60 36.66 -26.67
C MET A 1 4.50 35.18 -27.02
N THR A 2 4.74 34.31 -26.03
CA THR A 2 3.76 33.65 -25.13
C THR A 2 2.95 32.57 -25.82
N GLY A 3 3.28 31.32 -25.46
CA GLY A 3 2.52 30.12 -25.78
C GLY A 3 3.30 28.87 -25.40
N TYR A 4 3.40 28.57 -24.09
CA TYR A 4 3.87 27.28 -23.60
C TYR A 4 2.78 26.22 -23.85
N GLY A 5 3.16 25.10 -24.46
CA GLY A 5 2.36 23.89 -24.56
C GLY A 5 3.27 22.71 -24.23
N VAL A 6 3.28 22.32 -22.96
CA VAL A 6 4.03 21.16 -22.49
C VAL A 6 3.16 19.93 -22.72
N PHE A 7 3.57 19.11 -23.69
CA PHE A 7 3.16 17.72 -23.83
C PHE A 7 3.93 16.89 -22.79
N TRP A 8 3.24 16.13 -21.94
CA TRP A 8 3.85 15.02 -21.20
C TRP A 8 3.09 13.73 -21.49
N LEU A 9 3.79 12.82 -22.18
CA LEU A 9 3.58 11.38 -22.13
C LEU A 9 5.00 10.76 -22.08
N GLY A 10 5.22 9.81 -21.18
CA GLY A 10 6.42 8.96 -21.18
C GLY A 10 7.54 9.39 -20.24
N LEU A 11 7.67 8.66 -19.14
CA LEU A 11 8.88 8.58 -18.32
C LEU A 11 10.07 8.15 -19.18
N LEU A 12 11.17 8.89 -19.10
CA LEU A 12 12.46 8.48 -19.62
C LEU A 12 13.50 8.76 -18.54
N PHE A 13 13.91 7.71 -17.82
CA PHE A 13 15.07 7.75 -16.93
C PHE A 13 16.32 7.49 -17.78
N ILE A 14 17.21 8.48 -17.84
CA ILE A 14 18.61 8.26 -18.24
C ILE A 14 19.47 8.54 -17.02
N SER A 15 20.12 7.52 -16.47
CA SER A 15 21.49 7.66 -15.97
C SER A 15 22.25 6.35 -16.20
N GLY A 16 22.98 6.31 -17.30
CA GLY A 16 23.98 5.29 -17.56
C GLY A 16 25.35 5.74 -17.05
N ARG A 17 26.11 4.81 -16.47
CA ARG A 17 27.55 4.71 -16.81
C ARG A 17 27.67 3.67 -17.91
N ALA A 18 28.19 4.10 -19.06
CA ALA A 18 28.48 3.24 -20.19
C ALA A 18 29.68 2.34 -19.87
N SER A 19 29.49 1.03 -20.04
CA SER A 19 30.55 0.11 -20.45
C SER A 19 29.96 -0.81 -21.50
N ALA A 20 30.48 -0.73 -22.71
CA ALA A 20 30.18 -1.64 -23.79
C ALA A 20 30.69 -3.05 -23.43
N VAL A 21 29.91 -4.09 -23.74
CA VAL A 21 30.34 -5.32 -24.44
C VAL A 21 29.21 -6.36 -24.48
N ARG A 22 28.98 -6.85 -25.70
CA ARG A 22 28.30 -8.09 -26.16
C ARG A 22 26.85 -8.38 -25.73
N SER A 23 26.04 -8.52 -26.78
CA SER A 23 24.71 -9.12 -26.87
C SER A 23 24.55 -10.39 -26.02
N VAL A 24 23.92 -10.23 -24.87
CA VAL A 24 23.04 -11.23 -24.28
C VAL A 24 21.68 -10.56 -24.27
N SER A 25 20.69 -11.15 -24.94
CA SER A 25 19.29 -10.76 -24.79
C SER A 25 18.87 -11.10 -23.36
N PHE A 26 19.21 -10.22 -22.41
CA PHE A 26 18.52 -10.17 -21.14
C PHE A 26 17.08 -9.81 -21.51
N ILE A 27 16.16 -10.75 -21.29
CA ILE A 27 14.76 -10.42 -21.16
C ILE A 27 14.75 -9.46 -19.96
N TYR A 28 14.70 -8.15 -20.22
CA TYR A 28 14.31 -7.20 -19.20
C TYR A 28 12.85 -7.55 -18.92
N ASP A 29 12.61 -8.26 -17.82
CA ASP A 29 11.27 -8.49 -17.33
C ASP A 29 10.66 -7.10 -17.10
N GLU A 30 9.63 -6.74 -17.86
CA GLU A 30 8.96 -5.46 -17.65
C GLU A 30 8.36 -5.47 -16.23
N PRO A 31 8.47 -4.38 -15.48
CA PRO A 31 7.89 -4.32 -14.15
C PRO A 31 6.39 -4.58 -14.23
N THR A 32 5.92 -5.62 -13.55
CA THR A 32 4.50 -5.97 -13.53
C THR A 32 3.76 -4.96 -12.65
N GLU A 33 2.90 -4.14 -13.27
CA GLU A 33 2.04 -3.19 -12.56
C GLU A 33 0.70 -3.84 -12.20
N THR A 34 0.20 -3.59 -10.99
CA THR A 34 -1.10 -4.09 -10.53
C THR A 34 -1.83 -2.99 -9.78
N ASP A 35 -3.03 -2.65 -10.26
CA ASP A 35 -3.93 -1.73 -9.58
C ASP A 35 -4.91 -2.50 -8.67
N LEU A 36 -4.70 -2.39 -7.36
CA LEU A 36 -5.54 -3.05 -6.36
C LEU A 36 -6.94 -2.43 -6.24
N LEU A 37 -7.17 -1.20 -6.73
CA LEU A 37 -8.49 -0.57 -6.70
C LEU A 37 -9.46 -1.24 -7.67
N GLN A 38 -8.97 -1.99 -8.67
CA GLN A 38 -9.80 -2.83 -9.53
C GLN A 38 -10.57 -3.93 -8.77
N ALA A 39 -10.14 -4.26 -7.54
CA ALA A 39 -10.89 -5.15 -6.65
C ALA A 39 -12.26 -4.56 -6.25
N ILE A 40 -12.46 -3.25 -6.37
CA ILE A 40 -13.71 -2.58 -6.04
C ILE A 40 -14.60 -2.50 -7.27
N LYS A 41 -15.73 -3.21 -7.22
CA LYS A 41 -16.71 -3.23 -8.31
C LYS A 41 -17.54 -1.95 -8.33
N ILE A 42 -17.73 -1.41 -9.53
CA ILE A 42 -18.60 -0.25 -9.82
C ILE A 42 -19.73 -0.75 -10.74
N PRO A 43 -21.01 -0.43 -10.47
CA PRO A 43 -21.51 0.41 -9.37
C PRO A 43 -21.29 -0.21 -7.99
N PHE A 44 -21.12 0.64 -6.97
CA PHE A 44 -20.87 0.16 -5.60
C PHE A 44 -22.08 -0.60 -5.05
N GLU A 45 -21.86 -1.85 -4.65
CA GLU A 45 -22.85 -2.64 -3.90
C GLU A 45 -22.81 -2.30 -2.41
N ASP A 46 -21.65 -1.89 -1.89
CA ASP A 46 -21.45 -1.53 -0.49
C ASP A 46 -21.74 -0.05 -0.23
N LYS A 47 -22.66 0.22 0.69
CA LYS A 47 -23.06 1.58 1.13
C LYS A 47 -21.94 2.39 1.79
N ASN A 48 -20.86 1.74 2.21
CA ASN A 48 -19.70 2.38 2.81
C ASN A 48 -18.68 2.84 1.75
N LEU A 49 -18.92 2.53 0.48
CA LEU A 49 -18.16 3.04 -0.66
C LEU A 49 -18.93 4.17 -1.34
N PHE A 50 -18.22 5.23 -1.72
CA PHE A 50 -18.81 6.40 -2.36
C PHE A 50 -17.75 7.13 -3.19
N PHE A 51 -18.19 7.93 -4.16
CA PHE A 51 -17.27 8.79 -4.90
C PHE A 51 -17.05 10.11 -4.15
N VAL A 52 -15.82 10.61 -4.24
CA VAL A 52 -15.41 11.95 -3.78
C VAL A 52 -14.67 12.64 -4.93
N SER A 53 -14.61 13.97 -4.92
CA SER A 53 -13.79 14.68 -5.91
C SER A 53 -12.30 14.59 -5.56
N GLY A 54 -11.49 14.14 -6.51
CA GLY A 54 -10.03 14.17 -6.48
C GLY A 54 -9.47 15.58 -6.69
N THR A 55 -8.15 15.73 -6.56
CA THR A 55 -7.44 17.01 -6.71
C THR A 55 -7.49 17.60 -8.12
N ASP A 56 -7.68 16.75 -9.11
CA ASP A 56 -7.77 17.05 -10.53
C ASP A 56 -9.22 17.20 -11.03
N GLY A 57 -10.21 17.05 -10.13
CA GLY A 57 -11.63 17.08 -10.45
C GLY A 57 -12.18 15.74 -10.94
N PHE A 58 -11.35 14.71 -11.11
CA PHE A 58 -11.80 13.36 -11.41
C PHE A 58 -12.30 12.65 -10.15
N PRO A 59 -13.20 11.65 -10.27
CA PRO A 59 -13.70 10.94 -9.11
C PRO A 59 -12.60 10.10 -8.45
N ALA A 60 -12.42 10.30 -7.15
CA ALA A 60 -11.68 9.42 -6.26
C ALA A 60 -12.65 8.59 -5.42
N MET A 61 -12.15 7.53 -4.81
CA MET A 61 -12.97 6.61 -4.01
C MET A 61 -12.87 6.93 -2.52
N GLY A 62 -14.03 7.10 -1.89
CA GLY A 62 -14.18 7.21 -0.45
C GLY A 62 -14.56 5.87 0.16
N ILE A 63 -13.87 5.50 1.24
CA ILE A 63 -14.11 4.26 1.99
C ILE A 63 -14.45 4.65 3.43
N LYS A 64 -15.63 4.23 3.91
CA LYS A 64 -16.06 4.40 5.31
C LYS A 64 -15.77 3.14 6.13
N PRO A 65 -15.62 3.28 7.46
CA PRO A 65 -15.56 2.12 8.36
C PRO A 65 -16.72 1.16 8.13
N GLY A 66 -16.41 -0.13 8.14
CA GLY A 66 -17.39 -1.19 7.90
C GLY A 66 -17.57 -1.54 6.42
N SER A 67 -16.79 -0.95 5.51
CA SER A 67 -16.70 -1.42 4.12
C SER A 67 -16.17 -2.87 4.07
N ASP A 68 -16.79 -3.71 3.25
CA ASP A 68 -16.40 -5.12 3.08
C ASP A 68 -15.94 -5.45 1.65
N VAL A 69 -14.86 -4.78 1.21
CA VAL A 69 -14.21 -5.13 -0.05
C VAL A 69 -13.21 -6.24 0.19
N LYS A 70 -13.49 -7.42 -0.37
CA LYS A 70 -12.59 -8.57 -0.32
C LYS A 70 -12.67 -9.43 -1.57
N VAL A 71 -11.52 -9.96 -1.98
CA VAL A 71 -11.37 -10.81 -3.17
C VAL A 71 -10.25 -11.84 -2.91
N PRO A 72 -10.25 -13.01 -3.59
CA PRO A 72 -9.09 -13.90 -3.57
C PRO A 72 -7.84 -13.15 -4.03
N HIS A 73 -6.74 -13.22 -3.27
CA HIS A 73 -5.55 -12.41 -3.55
C HIS A 73 -4.97 -12.67 -4.95
N ARG A 74 -5.00 -13.94 -5.38
CA ARG A 74 -4.47 -14.44 -6.66
C ARG A 74 -5.03 -13.77 -7.93
N LEU A 75 -6.10 -12.99 -7.81
CA LEU A 75 -6.64 -12.21 -8.93
C LEU A 75 -5.81 -10.96 -9.22
N TYR A 76 -5.06 -10.48 -8.24
CA TYR A 76 -4.29 -9.22 -8.32
C TYR A 76 -2.83 -9.41 -7.92
N VAL A 77 -2.54 -10.31 -6.98
CA VAL A 77 -1.21 -10.50 -6.42
C VAL A 77 -0.74 -11.93 -6.68
N PRO A 78 0.46 -12.15 -7.24
CA PRO A 78 0.97 -13.48 -7.51
C PRO A 78 1.19 -14.26 -6.21
N GLU A 79 1.05 -15.59 -6.26
CA GLU A 79 1.27 -16.47 -5.11
C GLU A 79 2.70 -16.34 -4.57
N ARG A 80 3.70 -16.29 -5.47
CA ARG A 80 5.10 -15.97 -5.15
C ARG A 80 5.34 -14.49 -5.40
N PHE A 81 5.37 -13.73 -4.32
CA PHE A 81 5.49 -12.28 -4.33
C PHE A 81 6.94 -11.82 -4.43
N TYR A 82 7.16 -10.71 -5.14
CA TYR A 82 8.47 -10.22 -5.53
C TYR A 82 9.40 -9.90 -4.34
N SER A 83 10.70 -10.08 -4.55
CA SER A 83 11.73 -9.73 -3.57
C SER A 83 11.96 -8.22 -3.46
N GLU A 84 11.79 -7.50 -4.55
CA GLU A 84 11.87 -6.04 -4.60
C GLU A 84 10.63 -5.52 -5.32
N PHE A 85 10.02 -4.48 -4.76
CA PHE A 85 8.78 -3.92 -5.28
C PHE A 85 8.57 -2.50 -4.75
N SER A 86 7.67 -1.77 -5.39
CA SER A 86 7.20 -0.47 -4.89
C SER A 86 5.69 -0.48 -4.76
N ILE A 87 5.20 0.14 -3.69
CA ILE A 87 3.77 0.37 -3.45
C ILE A 87 3.53 1.87 -3.61
N HIS A 88 2.65 2.24 -4.53
CA HIS A 88 2.23 3.62 -4.71
C HIS A 88 0.76 3.78 -4.33
N PHE A 89 0.45 4.82 -3.58
CA PHE A 89 -0.93 5.14 -3.22
C PHE A 89 -1.11 6.65 -3.02
N ILE A 90 -2.32 7.12 -3.28
CA ILE A 90 -2.72 8.51 -3.03
C ILE A 90 -3.86 8.46 -2.03
N LEU A 91 -3.66 9.01 -0.84
CA LEU A 91 -4.69 9.00 0.20
C LEU A 91 -5.02 10.40 0.72
N ARG A 92 -6.24 10.53 1.22
CA ARG A 92 -6.73 11.64 2.03
C ARG A 92 -7.52 11.08 3.20
N ILE A 93 -7.20 11.47 4.43
CA ILE A 93 -7.90 11.08 5.64
C ILE A 93 -8.79 12.25 6.09
N GLU A 94 -10.10 11.99 6.22
CA GLU A 94 -11.07 13.04 6.57
C GLU A 94 -11.25 13.26 8.07
N ARG A 95 -10.92 12.27 8.90
CA ARG A 95 -11.20 12.29 10.34
C ARG A 95 -9.93 12.28 11.18
N PRO A 96 -9.85 13.05 12.29
CA PRO A 96 -8.69 13.04 13.19
C PRO A 96 -8.42 11.72 13.91
N ASP A 97 -9.42 10.83 14.01
CA ASP A 97 -9.28 9.45 14.51
C ASP A 97 -9.16 8.41 13.37
N GLY A 98 -9.01 8.90 12.13
CA GLY A 98 -8.89 8.10 10.93
C GLY A 98 -7.54 7.40 10.78
N GLY A 99 -7.46 6.53 9.77
CA GLY A 99 -6.38 5.57 9.59
C GLY A 99 -6.86 4.13 9.71
N GLY A 100 -6.13 3.18 9.18
CA GLY A 100 -6.43 1.77 9.15
C GLY A 100 -5.63 1.11 8.04
N PHE A 101 -5.99 -0.12 7.70
CA PHE A 101 -5.39 -0.77 6.54
C PHE A 101 -5.90 -0.14 5.25
N LEU A 102 -4.96 0.26 4.38
CA LEU A 102 -5.27 0.62 2.99
C LEU A 102 -5.64 -0.64 2.22
N PHE A 103 -4.83 -1.68 2.40
CA PHE A 103 -5.11 -3.03 1.97
C PHE A 103 -4.37 -4.03 2.87
N ALA A 104 -4.83 -5.28 2.86
CA ALA A 104 -4.17 -6.39 3.53
C ALA A 104 -4.46 -7.72 2.83
N ILE A 105 -3.44 -8.53 2.62
CA ILE A 105 -3.55 -9.95 2.32
C ILE A 105 -3.49 -10.69 3.64
N VAL A 106 -4.58 -11.38 3.94
CA VAL A 106 -4.77 -12.07 5.21
C VAL A 106 -4.83 -13.58 4.96
N ASN A 107 -4.21 -14.35 5.85
CA ASN A 107 -4.20 -15.81 5.78
C ASN A 107 -5.64 -16.38 5.81
N PRO A 108 -5.85 -17.65 5.42
CA PRO A 108 -7.19 -18.25 5.33
C PRO A 108 -7.95 -18.31 6.66
N LEU A 109 -7.23 -18.30 7.80
CA LEU A 109 -7.82 -18.24 9.13
C LEU A 109 -8.21 -16.82 9.56
N GLU A 110 -7.89 -15.82 8.76
CA GLU A 110 -8.16 -14.40 8.99
C GLU A 110 -7.47 -13.81 10.22
N THR A 111 -6.39 -14.42 10.69
CA THR A 111 -5.69 -14.08 11.95
C THR A 111 -4.34 -13.37 11.75
N ILE A 112 -3.73 -13.49 10.57
CA ILE A 112 -2.40 -12.95 10.29
C ILE A 112 -2.41 -12.16 8.98
N VAL A 113 -1.93 -10.91 9.04
CA VAL A 113 -1.63 -10.11 7.86
C VAL A 113 -0.30 -10.58 7.29
N GLN A 114 -0.36 -11.23 6.13
CA GLN A 114 0.84 -11.68 5.41
C GLN A 114 1.53 -10.50 4.72
N PHE A 115 0.75 -9.61 4.15
CA PHE A 115 1.26 -8.43 3.45
C PHE A 115 0.21 -7.33 3.48
N GLY A 116 0.61 -6.08 3.70
CA GLY A 116 -0.35 -4.98 3.75
C GLY A 116 0.27 -3.67 4.18
N VAL A 117 -0.47 -2.59 3.97
CA VAL A 117 -0.07 -1.25 4.42
C VAL A 117 -1.18 -0.70 5.29
N SER A 118 -0.81 -0.21 6.48
CA SER A 118 -1.70 0.58 7.33
C SER A 118 -1.17 1.99 7.53
N VAL A 119 -2.09 2.91 7.74
CA VAL A 119 -1.79 4.30 8.11
C VAL A 119 -2.54 4.62 9.38
N LYS A 120 -1.89 5.23 10.37
CA LYS A 120 -2.54 5.60 11.63
C LYS A 120 -2.15 7.00 12.04
N LEU A 121 -3.14 7.86 12.29
CA LEU A 121 -2.89 9.16 12.91
C LEU A 121 -2.41 8.96 14.36
N ILE A 122 -1.29 9.58 14.70
CA ILE A 122 -0.68 9.50 16.05
C ILE A 122 -1.16 10.69 16.89
N ASP A 123 -1.04 11.89 16.33
CA ASP A 123 -1.43 13.15 16.95
C ASP A 123 -1.92 14.15 15.87
N GLN A 124 -1.91 15.45 16.19
CA GLN A 124 -2.42 16.50 15.31
C GLN A 124 -1.55 16.77 14.06
N ASN A 125 -0.29 16.31 14.06
CA ASN A 125 0.67 16.60 12.99
C ASN A 125 1.31 15.33 12.40
N TRP A 126 1.27 14.21 13.12
CA TRP A 126 2.03 13.02 12.78
C TRP A 126 1.14 11.82 12.45
N SER A 127 1.58 11.05 11.44
CA SER A 127 1.02 9.75 11.07
C SER A 127 2.09 8.69 11.05
N ASN A 128 1.72 7.46 11.38
CA ASN A 128 2.53 6.28 11.11
C ASN A 128 2.05 5.59 9.83
N VAL A 129 2.97 5.26 8.94
CA VAL A 129 2.75 4.36 7.80
C VAL A 129 3.50 3.07 8.08
N THR A 130 2.77 1.96 8.17
CA THR A 130 3.30 0.65 8.57
C THR A 130 3.16 -0.34 7.44
N LEU A 131 4.28 -0.95 7.04
CA LEU A 131 4.32 -2.04 6.08
C LEU A 131 4.40 -3.38 6.82
N TYR A 132 3.42 -4.25 6.57
CA TYR A 132 3.40 -5.62 7.09
C TYR A 132 3.99 -6.58 6.07
N TYR A 133 4.80 -7.51 6.57
CA TYR A 133 5.45 -8.56 5.78
C TYR A 133 5.68 -9.77 6.69
N THR A 134 4.84 -10.79 6.53
CA THR A 134 4.84 -11.97 7.38
C THR A 134 4.82 -13.22 6.51
N ASP A 135 5.84 -14.06 6.67
CA ASP A 135 5.79 -15.42 6.13
C ASP A 135 5.13 -16.34 7.16
N ILE A 136 4.01 -16.93 6.75
CA ILE A 136 3.23 -17.86 7.59
C ILE A 136 3.74 -19.30 7.48
N ASN A 137 4.64 -19.59 6.53
CA ASN A 137 5.19 -20.92 6.32
C ASN A 137 6.38 -21.22 7.25
N VAL A 138 6.97 -20.18 7.86
CA VAL A 138 8.02 -20.34 8.87
C VAL A 138 7.37 -20.68 10.21
N SER A 139 7.78 -21.81 10.78
CA SER A 139 7.35 -22.24 12.12
C SER A 139 7.66 -21.16 13.16
N GLY A 140 6.62 -20.66 13.85
CA GLY A 140 6.76 -19.70 14.96
C GLY A 140 6.09 -18.34 14.73
N HIS A 141 5.57 -18.06 13.53
CA HIS A 141 4.84 -16.82 13.24
C HIS A 141 3.36 -16.97 13.63
N TYR A 142 3.05 -16.62 14.89
CA TYR A 142 1.67 -16.61 15.41
C TYR A 142 0.98 -15.24 15.28
N THR A 143 1.72 -14.22 14.83
CA THR A 143 1.27 -12.83 14.76
C THR A 143 1.78 -12.16 13.48
N SER A 144 1.10 -11.11 13.03
CA SER A 144 1.55 -10.25 11.94
C SER A 144 2.86 -9.53 12.28
N ASN A 145 3.82 -9.53 11.36
CA ASN A 145 5.11 -8.87 11.50
C ASN A 145 5.13 -7.53 10.74
N VAL A 146 5.71 -6.53 11.39
CA VAL A 146 5.99 -5.22 10.79
C VAL A 146 7.38 -5.27 10.17
N LEU A 147 7.47 -4.99 8.87
CA LEU A 147 8.75 -4.87 8.16
C LEU A 147 9.38 -3.49 8.39
N ALA A 148 8.57 -2.46 8.25
CA ALA A 148 8.98 -1.06 8.41
C ALA A 148 7.79 -0.23 8.92
N SER A 149 8.08 0.78 9.73
CA SER A 149 7.12 1.76 10.22
C SER A 149 7.75 3.13 10.17
N PHE A 150 7.10 4.06 9.50
CA PHE A 150 7.60 5.41 9.26
C PHE A 150 6.74 6.42 9.99
N LYS A 151 7.36 7.29 10.79
CA LYS A 151 6.68 8.39 11.46
C LYS A 151 6.81 9.65 10.61
N LEU A 152 5.74 10.06 9.97
CA LEU A 152 5.71 11.15 9.00
C LEU A 152 5.01 12.39 9.56
N GLU A 153 5.57 13.57 9.29
CA GLU A 153 5.00 14.87 9.69
C GLU A 153 3.88 15.30 8.73
N THR A 154 2.85 14.48 8.64
CA THR A 154 1.63 14.74 7.87
C THR A 154 0.46 14.05 8.53
N ILE A 155 -0.74 14.62 8.41
CA ILE A 155 -2.01 14.00 8.79
C ILE A 155 -2.85 13.56 7.58
N PHE A 156 -2.27 13.62 6.37
CA PHE A 156 -2.94 13.27 5.12
C PHE A 156 -4.29 14.00 4.91
N SER A 157 -4.40 15.27 5.34
CA SER A 157 -5.63 16.07 5.22
C SER A 157 -5.97 16.47 3.77
N LYS A 158 -5.00 16.32 2.87
CA LYS A 158 -5.14 16.48 1.41
C LYS A 158 -4.69 15.21 0.73
N PHE A 159 -5.13 15.00 -0.51
CA PHE A 159 -4.61 13.92 -1.33
C PHE A 159 -3.09 14.04 -1.43
N THR A 160 -2.41 13.04 -0.91
CA THR A 160 -0.96 13.00 -0.82
C THR A 160 -0.48 11.71 -1.45
N PRO A 161 0.25 11.79 -2.58
CA PRO A 161 0.97 10.65 -3.13
C PRO A 161 2.05 10.16 -2.18
N VAL A 162 2.06 8.85 -1.93
CA VAL A 162 3.04 8.15 -1.11
C VAL A 162 3.61 6.99 -1.92
N THR A 163 4.92 6.81 -1.86
CA THR A 163 5.60 5.66 -2.46
C THR A 163 6.44 4.98 -1.39
N ILE A 164 6.22 3.68 -1.19
CA ILE A 164 7.07 2.80 -0.40
C ILE A 164 7.89 1.97 -1.37
N SER A 165 9.22 1.98 -1.28
CA SER A 165 10.11 1.18 -2.13
C SER A 165 10.85 0.17 -1.28
N VAL A 166 10.67 -1.11 -1.59
CA VAL A 166 11.24 -2.23 -0.84
C VAL A 166 12.36 -2.85 -1.65
N ARG A 167 13.56 -2.83 -1.08
CA ARG A 167 14.75 -3.53 -1.58
C ARG A 167 15.09 -4.69 -0.65
N ASP A 168 16.11 -5.45 -1.02
CA ASP A 168 16.58 -6.60 -0.24
C ASP A 168 16.88 -6.32 1.24
N PHE A 169 17.42 -5.14 1.57
CA PHE A 169 17.92 -4.80 2.91
C PHE A 169 17.42 -3.44 3.43
N ALA A 170 16.53 -2.78 2.69
CA ALA A 170 16.05 -1.46 3.04
C ALA A 170 14.62 -1.23 2.52
N VAL A 171 13.88 -0.40 3.24
CA VAL A 171 12.59 0.13 2.80
C VAL A 171 12.67 1.66 2.88
N ASP A 172 12.43 2.32 1.75
CA ASP A 172 12.29 3.78 1.70
C ASP A 172 10.83 4.18 1.65
N ILE A 173 10.55 5.39 2.15
CA ILE A 173 9.29 6.07 1.92
C ILE A 173 9.51 7.47 1.35
N ALA A 174 8.66 7.85 0.38
CA ALA A 174 8.63 9.17 -0.22
C ALA A 174 7.20 9.75 -0.17
N LEU A 175 7.11 11.05 0.11
CA LEU A 175 5.87 11.83 0.06
C LEU A 175 5.98 12.87 -1.05
N ASN A 176 4.99 12.97 -1.93
CA ASN A 176 5.01 13.91 -3.07
C ASN A 176 6.31 13.82 -3.89
N CYS A 177 6.82 12.59 -4.12
CA CYS A 177 8.09 12.31 -4.79
C CYS A 177 9.36 12.81 -4.07
N VAL A 178 9.25 13.25 -2.81
CA VAL A 178 10.38 13.65 -1.96
C VAL A 178 10.66 12.54 -0.96
N HIS A 179 11.87 11.99 -0.98
CA HIS A 179 12.35 11.02 -0.02
C HIS A 179 12.22 11.56 1.42
N GLN A 180 11.72 10.75 2.34
CA GLN A 180 11.53 11.12 3.75
C GLN A 180 12.48 10.35 4.66
N GLU A 181 12.44 9.02 4.60
CA GLU A 181 13.17 8.13 5.52
C GLU A 181 13.49 6.80 4.84
N GLU A 182 14.60 6.17 5.26
CA GLU A 182 15.02 4.81 4.92
C GLU A 182 15.13 3.98 6.21
N VAL A 183 14.53 2.80 6.23
CA VAL A 183 14.66 1.82 7.32
C VAL A 183 15.41 0.59 6.80
N LYS A 184 16.50 0.21 7.46
CA LYS A 184 17.20 -1.05 7.18
C LYS A 184 16.38 -2.23 7.68
N VAL A 185 16.20 -3.23 6.83
CA VAL A 185 15.39 -4.42 7.12
C VAL A 185 16.16 -5.69 6.80
N ASN A 186 15.77 -6.80 7.43
CA ASN A 186 16.24 -8.13 7.07
C ASN A 186 15.05 -8.99 6.66
N LYS A 187 14.78 -9.05 5.35
CA LYS A 187 13.69 -9.84 4.80
C LYS A 187 14.03 -11.32 4.82
N ILE A 188 13.35 -12.07 5.69
CA ILE A 188 13.41 -13.53 5.72
C ILE A 188 11.96 -14.03 5.73
N PRO A 189 11.52 -14.73 4.66
CA PRO A 189 12.17 -14.94 3.37
C PRO A 189 12.27 -13.65 2.54
N LYS A 190 13.10 -13.68 1.50
CA LYS A 190 13.25 -12.56 0.55
C LYS A 190 12.01 -12.33 -0.30
N GLU A 191 11.28 -13.39 -0.61
CA GLU A 191 10.01 -13.40 -1.34
C GLU A 191 8.94 -14.00 -0.43
N LEU A 192 7.71 -13.48 -0.47
CA LEU A 192 6.59 -14.09 0.26
C LEU A 192 5.91 -15.12 -0.62
N ASN A 193 5.50 -16.24 -0.01
CA ASN A 193 4.55 -17.14 -0.62
C ASN A 193 3.22 -17.01 0.10
N PHE A 194 2.19 -16.58 -0.61
CA PHE A 194 0.84 -16.51 -0.10
C PHE A 194 0.17 -17.88 -0.18
N ASP A 195 -0.74 -18.16 0.77
CA ASP A 195 -1.59 -19.35 0.68
C ASP A 195 -2.63 -19.11 -0.42
N ALA A 196 -2.94 -20.12 -1.23
CA ALA A 196 -3.89 -20.01 -2.34
C ALA A 196 -5.30 -19.56 -1.89
N ALA A 197 -5.66 -19.82 -0.63
CA ALA A 197 -6.92 -19.40 -0.01
C ALA A 197 -6.84 -18.05 0.73
N SER A 198 -5.68 -17.37 0.71
CA SER A 198 -5.53 -16.04 1.31
C SER A 198 -6.38 -15.00 0.57
N THR A 199 -6.89 -14.05 1.35
CA THR A 199 -7.85 -13.05 0.89
C THR A 199 -7.20 -11.66 0.88
N LEU A 200 -7.35 -10.94 -0.23
CA LEU A 200 -7.04 -9.52 -0.33
C LEU A 200 -8.23 -8.70 0.14
N TYR A 201 -8.00 -7.84 1.13
CA TYR A 201 -8.92 -6.88 1.68
C TYR A 201 -8.51 -5.46 1.29
N ILE A 202 -9.48 -4.60 0.96
CA ILE A 202 -9.26 -3.16 0.74
C ILE A 202 -9.97 -2.37 1.85
N GLY A 203 -9.28 -1.40 2.45
CA GLY A 203 -9.82 -0.56 3.53
C GLY A 203 -9.95 -1.26 4.90
N GLN A 204 -9.51 -2.52 5.02
CA GLN A 204 -9.56 -3.32 6.25
C GLN A 204 -8.57 -4.51 6.19
N ALA A 205 -8.47 -5.29 7.27
CA ALA A 205 -7.63 -6.50 7.36
C ALA A 205 -8.41 -7.73 7.86
N GLY A 206 -9.65 -7.88 7.40
CA GLY A 206 -10.51 -8.99 7.78
C GLY A 206 -11.22 -8.81 9.14
N PRO A 207 -12.15 -9.72 9.47
CA PRO A 207 -13.09 -9.55 10.57
C PRO A 207 -12.54 -9.89 11.96
N ILE A 208 -11.38 -10.56 12.05
CA ILE A 208 -10.74 -10.93 13.32
C ILE A 208 -9.66 -9.91 13.70
N ILE A 209 -8.74 -9.60 12.79
CA ILE A 209 -7.60 -8.72 13.04
C ILE A 209 -8.05 -7.29 13.37
N LYS A 210 -9.28 -6.91 12.99
CA LYS A 210 -10.01 -5.68 13.36
C LYS A 210 -9.15 -4.68 14.15
N GLU A 211 -8.25 -4.01 13.43
CA GLU A 211 -8.02 -2.59 13.59
C GLU A 211 -8.96 -1.91 12.59
N PRO A 212 -10.25 -1.69 12.94
CA PRO A 212 -11.13 -0.96 12.06
C PRO A 212 -10.59 0.47 11.91
N LEU A 213 -10.84 1.10 10.76
CA LEU A 213 -10.79 2.55 10.65
C LEU A 213 -11.71 3.13 11.74
N HIS A 214 -11.14 3.57 12.86
CA HIS A 214 -11.90 3.85 14.06
C HIS A 214 -12.68 5.15 13.88
N VAL A 215 -13.98 5.06 14.15
CA VAL A 215 -14.86 6.18 14.42
C VAL A 215 -15.34 6.02 15.85
N SER A 216 -14.97 7.00 16.68
CA SER A 216 -15.02 7.09 18.15
C SER A 216 -16.17 6.43 18.95
N ARG A 217 -15.85 6.06 20.21
CA ARG A 217 -16.62 6.49 21.41
C ARG A 217 -15.69 6.93 22.55
N LYS A 218 -15.93 8.13 23.07
CA LYS A 218 -15.41 8.63 24.36
C LYS A 218 -16.21 8.00 25.51
N LYS A 219 -15.56 7.28 26.43
CA LYS A 219 -16.16 6.96 27.73
C LYS A 219 -15.78 8.09 28.69
N ILE A 220 -16.78 8.86 29.10
CA ILE A 220 -16.66 9.85 30.17
C ILE A 220 -16.72 9.05 31.48
N SER A 221 -15.73 9.25 32.35
CA SER A 221 -15.87 9.09 33.80
C SER A 221 -15.95 10.48 34.41
#